data_AF-A0A2N2LR17-F1
#
_entry.id   AF-A0A2N2LR17-F1
#
_cell.length_a   1.000
_cell.length_b   1.000
_cell.length_c   1.000
_cell.angle_alpha   90.00
_cell.angle_beta   90.00
_cell.angle_gamma   90.00
#
_symmetry.space_group_name_H-M   'P 1'
#
loop_
_entity.id
_entity.type
_entity.pdbx_description
1 polymer ?
#
loop_
_entity_poly.entity_id
_entity_poly.type
_entity_poly.pdbx_seq_one_letter_code
_entity_poly.pdbx_strand_id
1 'polypeptide(L)' 'AATLGIAGAILTESALSFLGIGVQPPTPSWGNILTAGKDNIDIAWWLSLYPGLAILITVVGYNLLGEGIRDASDPRLKR' A
#
# COMPACT_ATOMS: atom_id res chain seq x y z
N ALA A 1 -13.99 10.13 4.45
CA ALA A 1 -13.42 10.48 3.13
C ALA A 1 -11.89 10.58 3.16
N ALA A 2 -11.28 11.18 4.19
CA ALA A 2 -9.82 11.32 4.29
C ALA A 2 -9.04 9.98 4.34
N THR A 3 -9.56 8.95 5.01
CA THR A 3 -8.93 7.62 5.13
C THR A 3 -8.83 6.86 3.81
N LEU A 4 -9.85 6.96 2.95
CA LEU A 4 -9.84 6.38 1.59
C LEU A 4 -8.81 7.07 0.68
N GLY A 5 -8.60 8.38 0.87
CA GLY A 5 -7.60 9.15 0.11
C GLY A 5 -6.16 8.73 0.42
N ILE A 6 -5.86 8.43 1.69
CA ILE A 6 -4.52 8.01 2.12
C ILE A 6 -4.18 6.63 1.55
N ALA A 7 -5.09 5.66 1.64
CA ALA A 7 -4.88 4.33 1.07
C ALA A 7 -4.66 4.39 -0.46
N GLY A 8 -5.46 5.21 -1.17
CA GLY A 8 -5.29 5.44 -2.59
C GLY A 8 -3.97 6.12 -2.96
N ALA A 9 -3.51 7.08 -2.15
CA ALA A 9 -2.22 7.76 -2.35
C ALA A 9 -1.03 6.79 -2.23
N ILE A 10 -1.03 5.91 -1.21
CA ILE A 10 0.02 4.90 -1.01
C ILE A 10 0.07 3.91 -2.19
N LEU A 11 -1.10 3.48 -2.67
CA LEU A 11 -1.22 2.59 -3.83
C LEU A 11 -0.68 3.24 -5.10
N THR A 12 -1.03 4.51 -5.32
CA THR A 12 -0.60 5.27 -6.49
C THR A 12 0.91 5.53 -6.47
N GLU A 13 1.46 5.93 -5.32
CA GLU A 13 2.90 6.12 -5.14
C GLU A 13 3.67 4.81 -5.36
N SER A 14 3.20 3.71 -4.77
CA SER A 14 3.81 2.38 -4.94
C SER A 14 3.79 1.92 -6.41
N ALA A 15 2.69 2.17 -7.12
CA ALA A 15 2.57 1.86 -8.55
C ALA A 15 3.50 2.72 -9.41
N LEU A 16 3.59 4.03 -9.15
CA LEU A 16 4.51 4.94 -9.84
C LEU A 16 5.98 4.55 -9.60
N SER A 17 6.32 4.17 -8.37
CA SER A 17 7.67 3.72 -8.02
C SER A 17 8.00 2.36 -8.64
N PHE A 18 7.03 1.45 -8.75
CA PHE A 18 7.20 0.20 -9.50
C PHE A 18 7.45 0.46 -11.00
N LEU A 19 6.76 1.45 -11.59
CA LEU A 19 6.99 1.88 -12.97
C LEU A 19 8.31 2.65 -13.17
N GLY A 20 9.09 2.90 -12.11
CA GLY A 20 10.36 3.62 -12.16
C GLY A 20 10.24 5.15 -12.24
N ILE A 21 9.02 5.69 -12.08
CA ILE A 21 8.72 7.14 -12.10
C ILE A 21 8.62 7.71 -10.68
N GLY A 22 8.59 6.84 -9.66
CA GLY A 22 8.52 7.24 -8.25
C GLY A 22 9.89 7.56 -7.64
N VAL A 23 10.01 7.32 -6.33
CA VAL A 23 11.21 7.61 -5.54
C VAL A 23 12.43 6.96 -6.18
N GLN A 24 13.44 7.75 -6.53
CA GLN A 24 14.68 7.23 -7.13
C GLN A 24 15.62 6.68 -6.04
N PRO A 25 16.45 5.65 -6.33
CA PRO A 25 17.54 5.24 -5.44
C PRO A 25 18.41 6.46 -5.05
N PRO A 26 18.96 6.57 -3.82
CA PRO A 26 19.24 5.51 -2.83
C PRO A 26 18.14 5.27 -1.78
N THR A 27 17.06 6.05 -1.78
CA THR A 27 15.97 5.90 -0.81
C THR A 27 15.12 4.66 -1.10
N PRO A 28 15.00 3.70 -0.16
CA PRO A 28 14.22 2.50 -0.39
C PRO A 28 12.71 2.82 -0.33
N SER A 29 12.02 2.57 -1.43
CA SER A 29 10.56 2.61 -1.54
C SER A 29 10.03 1.21 -1.85
N TRP A 30 8.76 0.96 -1.52
CA TRP A 30 8.17 -0.37 -1.72
C TRP A 30 8.06 -0.73 -3.22
N GLY A 31 7.80 0.26 -4.08
CA GLY A 31 7.83 0.07 -5.53
C GLY A 31 9.22 -0.23 -6.08
N ASN A 32 10.28 0.41 -5.58
CA ASN A 32 11.65 0.09 -6.02
C ASN A 32 12.09 -1.31 -5.60
N ILE A 33 11.65 -1.78 -4.42
CA ILE A 33 11.93 -3.14 -3.95
C ILE A 33 11.20 -4.16 -4.86
N LEU A 34 9.97 -3.88 -5.28
CA LEU A 34 9.23 -4.68 -6.27
C LEU A 34 9.94 -4.71 -7.63
N THR A 35 10.47 -3.57 -8.09
CA THR A 35 11.24 -3.49 -9.35
C THR A 35 12.54 -4.29 -9.27
N ALA A 36 13.27 -4.22 -8.15
CA ALA A 36 14.46 -5.02 -7.92
C ALA A 36 14.16 -6.52 -7.81
N GLY A 37 13.01 -6.89 -7.23
CA GLY A 37 12.50 -8.26 -7.18
C GLY A 37 12.11 -8.81 -8.54
N LYS A 38 11.62 -7.97 -9.46
CA LYS A 38 11.37 -8.32 -10.86
C LYS A 38 12.65 -8.75 -11.59
N ASP A 39 13.74 -8.02 -11.39
CA ASP A 39 15.00 -8.28 -12.11
C ASP A 39 15.78 -9.47 -11.52
N ASN A 40 15.46 -9.86 -10.29
CA ASN A 40 16.10 -10.98 -9.57
C ASN A 40 15.09 -12.08 -9.20
N ILE A 41 13.98 -12.20 -9.94
CA ILE A 41 12.84 -13.03 -9.51
C ILE A 41 13.18 -14.51 -9.33
N ASP A 42 14.17 -15.00 -10.10
CA ASP A 42 14.66 -16.37 -10.04
C ASP A 42 15.46 -16.68 -8.76
N ILE A 43 16.03 -15.65 -8.11
CA ILE A 43 16.87 -15.81 -6.91
C ILE A 43 16.16 -15.26 -5.67
N ALA A 44 15.40 -14.18 -5.80
CA ALA A 44 14.89 -13.39 -4.69
C ALA A 44 13.39 -13.05 -4.84
N TRP A 45 12.56 -14.04 -5.15
CA TRP A 45 11.09 -13.94 -5.22
C TRP A 45 10.45 -13.29 -3.98
N TRP A 46 11.10 -13.39 -2.81
CA TRP A 46 10.66 -12.76 -1.57
C TRP A 46 10.70 -11.22 -1.61
N LEU A 47 11.57 -10.63 -2.43
CA LEU A 47 11.62 -9.17 -2.65
C LEU A 47 10.34 -8.65 -3.30
N SER A 48 9.59 -9.49 -4.01
CA SER A 48 8.28 -9.12 -4.55
C SER A 48 7.14 -9.42 -3.56
N LEU A 49 7.24 -10.53 -2.83
CA LEU A 49 6.18 -10.98 -1.93
C LEU A 49 6.02 -10.08 -0.70
N TYR A 50 7.11 -9.73 0.00
CA TYR A 50 7.02 -8.96 1.24
C TYR A 50 6.48 -7.54 1.04
N PRO A 51 6.97 -6.75 0.06
CA PRO A 51 6.39 -5.42 -0.18
C PRO A 51 4.95 -5.53 -0.66
N GLY A 52 4.62 -6.51 -1.52
CA GLY A 52 3.25 -6.71 -1.98
C GLY A 52 2.27 -7.00 -0.84
N LEU A 53 2.63 -7.90 0.08
CA LEU A 53 1.84 -8.17 1.28
C LEU A 53 1.73 -6.97 2.20
N ALA A 54 2.82 -6.22 2.37
CA ALA A 54 2.82 -5.05 3.21
C ALA A 54 1.91 -3.95 2.64
N ILE A 55 1.85 -3.75 1.31
CA ILE A 55 0.90 -2.82 0.65
C ILE A 55 -0.51 -3.30 0.94
N LEU A 56 -0.77 -4.58 0.72
CA LEU A 56 -2.10 -5.16 0.88
C LEU A 56 -2.60 -5.00 2.32
N ILE A 57 -1.78 -5.33 3.32
CA ILE A 57 -2.10 -5.15 4.75
C ILE A 57 -2.33 -3.67 5.08
N THR A 58 -1.50 -2.77 4.56
CA THR A 58 -1.65 -1.34 4.81
C THR A 58 -2.96 -0.82 4.23
N VAL A 59 -3.27 -1.17 2.98
CA VAL A 59 -4.50 -0.74 2.30
C VAL A 59 -5.74 -1.33 2.97
N VAL A 60 -5.72 -2.63 3.29
CA VAL A 60 -6.84 -3.29 3.98
C VAL A 60 -7.01 -2.71 5.39
N GLY A 61 -5.92 -2.52 6.14
CA GLY A 61 -5.93 -1.92 7.46
C GLY A 61 -6.52 -0.51 7.45
N TYR A 62 -6.10 0.35 6.53
CA TYR A 62 -6.65 1.70 6.40
C TYR A 62 -8.11 1.71 5.93
N ASN A 63 -8.51 0.78 5.05
CA ASN A 63 -9.92 0.65 4.66
C ASN A 63 -10.78 0.22 5.84
N LEU A 64 -10.39 -0.83 6.57
CA LEU A 64 -11.12 -1.33 7.74
C LEU A 64 -11.15 -0.33 8.89
N LEU A 65 -10.05 0.40 9.13
CA LEU A 65 -10.04 1.50 10.10
C LEU A 65 -10.99 2.62 9.67
N GLY A 66 -11.03 2.96 8.38
CA GLY A 66 -11.95 3.95 7.84
C GLY A 66 -13.42 3.54 8.00
N GLU A 67 -13.73 2.27 7.73
CA GLU A 67 -15.05 1.68 7.95
C GLU A 67 -15.40 1.61 9.43
N GLY A 68 -14.49 1.13 10.29
CA GLY A 68 -14.72 1.05 11.75
C GLY A 68 -14.92 2.41 12.41
N ILE A 69 -14.17 3.44 11.99
CA ILE A 69 -14.40 4.82 12.46
C ILE A 69 -15.76 5.34 12.00
N ARG A 70 -16.16 5.03 10.76
CA ARG A 70 -17.45 5.43 10.20
C ARG A 70 -18.60 4.73 10.92
N ASP A 71 -18.51 3.43 11.16
CA ASP A 71 -19.52 2.64 11.87
C ASP A 71 -19.64 3.08 13.33
N ALA A 72 -18.52 3.33 14.01
CA ALA A 72 -18.53 3.87 15.36
C ALA A 72 -19.10 5.30 15.45
N SER A 73 -19.00 6.06 14.35
CA SER A 73 -19.52 7.43 14.25
C SER A 73 -20.93 7.51 13.67
N ASP A 74 -21.49 6.40 13.15
CA ASP A 74 -22.84 6.38 12.58
C ASP A 74 -23.89 6.31 13.71
N PRO A 75 -24.67 7.39 13.97
CA PRO A 75 -25.64 7.43 15.06
C PRO A 75 -26.86 6.55 14.80
N ARG A 76 -26.98 5.93 13.62
CA ARG A 76 -28.14 5.13 13.22
C ARG A 76 -28.29 3.80 13.94
N LEU A 77 -27.26 3.33 14.65
CA LEU A 77 -27.31 2.19 15.58
C LEU A 77 -27.91 2.53 16.95
N LYS A 78 -28.21 3.81 17.21
CA LYS A 78 -28.73 4.31 18.50
C LYS A 78 -30.25 4.48 18.56
N ARG A 79 -31.01 3.94 17.60
CA ARG A 79 -32.48 3.98 17.61
C ARG A 79 -33.09 2.59 17.70
#